data_AF-A0A1S6LRJ9-F1
#
_entry.id   AF-A0A1S6LRJ9-F1
#
_cell.length_a   1.000
_cell.length_b   1.000
_cell.length_c   1.000
_cell.angle_alpha   90.00
_cell.angle_beta   90.00
_cell.angle_gamma   90.00
#
_symmetry.space_group_name_H-M   'P 1'
#
loop_
_entity.id
_entity.type
_entity.pdbx_description
1 polymer ?
#
loop_
_entity_poly.entity_id
_entity_poly.type
_entity_poly.pdbx_seq_one_letter_code
_entity_poly.pdbx_strand_id
1 'polypeptide(L)'
;MNNNRPIFSAAWAASTKIYNAQYSAQNVAKIIGGRVAMNIAPNGKWENTCAVRMSYILNKSGFPIPYVKDQTVSGADRQWYFFRVKDLIAYLTKIWGKPDLRVKFPPPGGGELAGKKGIILFEIAGWSDAGGHATLWNGNGDCYDHCYFNEPEARYTTNYANFWVLR
;
A
#
# COMPACT_ATOMS: atom_id res chain seq x y z
N MET A 1 -3.37 -23.29 2.82
CA MET A 1 -2.91 -22.00 2.26
C MET A 1 -4.15 -21.16 1.97
N ASN A 2 -4.26 -19.94 2.52
CA ASN A 2 -5.42 -19.08 2.27
C ASN A 2 -5.44 -18.67 0.78
N ASN A 3 -6.34 -19.26 -0.01
CA ASN A 3 -6.52 -18.96 -1.44
C ASN A 3 -7.05 -17.54 -1.74
N ASN A 4 -7.22 -16.70 -0.72
CA ASN A 4 -7.86 -15.38 -0.82
C ASN A 4 -6.88 -14.20 -0.89
N ARG A 5 -5.58 -14.45 -1.11
CA ARG A 5 -4.56 -13.39 -1.25
C ARG A 5 -4.12 -13.26 -2.72
N PRO A 6 -3.82 -12.03 -3.19
CA PRO A 6 -3.36 -11.81 -4.55
C PRO A 6 -2.05 -12.54 -4.88
N ILE A 7 -1.85 -12.77 -6.18
CA ILE A 7 -0.58 -13.26 -6.73
C ILE A 7 0.42 -12.10 -6.73
N PHE A 8 1.59 -12.29 -6.10
CA PHE A 8 2.61 -11.27 -5.94
C PHE A 8 3.09 -10.72 -7.28
N SER A 9 3.32 -11.57 -8.29
CA SER A 9 3.77 -11.12 -9.61
C SER A 9 2.76 -10.20 -10.28
N ALA A 10 1.46 -10.46 -10.13
CA ALA A 10 0.40 -9.58 -10.63
C ALA A 10 0.33 -8.27 -9.82
N ALA A 11 0.49 -8.34 -8.50
CA ALA A 11 0.55 -7.16 -7.64
C ALA A 11 1.74 -6.25 -7.99
N TRP A 12 2.92 -6.85 -8.19
CA TRP A 12 4.14 -6.13 -8.58
C TRP A 12 4.02 -5.54 -10.00
N ALA A 13 3.45 -6.28 -10.95
CA ALA A 13 3.20 -5.75 -12.29
C ALA A 13 2.17 -4.60 -12.30
N ALA A 14 1.22 -4.59 -11.37
CA ALA A 14 0.29 -3.47 -11.20
C ALA A 14 0.98 -2.27 -10.52
N SER A 15 1.88 -2.52 -9.57
CA SER A 15 2.56 -1.46 -8.83
C SER A 15 3.48 -0.62 -9.72
N THR A 16 4.18 -1.26 -10.67
CA THR A 16 5.02 -0.57 -11.67
C THR A 16 4.23 0.30 -12.64
N LYS A 17 2.93 0.02 -12.85
CA LYS A 17 2.05 0.85 -13.70
C LYS A 17 1.57 2.09 -12.96
N ILE A 18 1.17 1.93 -11.70
CA ILE A 18 0.53 3.00 -10.93
C ILE A 18 1.54 3.98 -10.31
N TYR A 19 2.74 3.51 -9.97
CA TYR A 19 3.75 4.34 -9.34
C TYR A 19 4.59 5.12 -10.35
N ASN A 20 4.77 6.40 -10.06
CA ASN A 20 5.72 7.27 -10.75
C ASN A 20 6.40 8.13 -9.68
N ALA A 21 7.73 8.04 -9.56
CA ALA A 21 8.46 8.72 -8.50
C ALA A 21 8.39 10.26 -8.59
N GLN A 22 8.28 10.81 -9.81
CA GLN A 22 8.27 12.26 -10.04
C GLN A 22 6.85 12.85 -9.97
N TYR A 23 5.85 12.11 -10.43
CA TYR A 23 4.46 12.58 -10.58
C TYR A 23 3.46 11.58 -9.99
N SER A 24 3.69 11.11 -8.77
CA SER A 24 2.92 10.01 -8.19
C SER A 24 1.41 10.29 -8.16
N ALA A 25 1.00 11.42 -7.57
CA ALA A 25 -0.42 11.77 -7.46
C ALA A 25 -1.09 12.00 -8.82
N GLN A 26 -0.43 12.74 -9.71
CA GLN A 26 -0.95 13.03 -11.05
C GLN A 26 -1.06 11.75 -11.91
N ASN A 27 -0.09 10.85 -11.79
CA ASN A 27 -0.11 9.56 -12.49
C ASN A 27 -1.26 8.68 -11.98
N VAL A 28 -1.48 8.64 -10.67
CA VAL A 28 -2.63 7.94 -10.06
C VAL A 28 -3.95 8.51 -10.59
N ALA A 29 -4.11 9.83 -10.60
CA ALA A 29 -5.31 10.49 -11.13
C ALA A 29 -5.53 10.16 -12.61
N LYS A 30 -4.47 10.20 -13.42
CA LYS A 30 -4.53 9.88 -14.87
C LYS A 30 -4.93 8.42 -15.12
N ILE A 31 -4.35 7.48 -14.37
CA ILE A 31 -4.59 6.05 -14.59
C ILE A 31 -5.97 5.62 -14.12
N ILE A 32 -6.41 6.11 -12.96
CA ILE A 32 -7.66 5.64 -12.34
C ILE A 32 -8.87 6.46 -12.80
N GLY A 33 -8.71 7.77 -12.99
CA GLY A 33 -9.81 8.64 -13.39
C GLY A 33 -10.96 8.69 -12.37
N GLY A 34 -12.13 9.12 -12.84
CA GLY A 34 -13.38 9.09 -12.07
C GLY A 34 -13.35 9.94 -10.79
N ARG A 35 -14.05 9.48 -9.75
CA ARG A 35 -14.10 10.21 -8.47
C ARG A 35 -12.74 10.21 -7.76
N VAL A 36 -11.90 9.19 -7.99
CA VAL A 36 -10.52 9.19 -7.49
C VAL A 36 -9.77 10.41 -8.02
N ALA A 37 -9.75 10.62 -9.34
CA ALA A 37 -9.04 11.74 -9.95
C ALA A 37 -9.58 13.12 -9.54
N MET A 38 -10.89 13.24 -9.29
CA MET A 38 -11.51 14.48 -8.82
C MET A 38 -11.06 14.88 -7.41
N ASN A 39 -10.67 13.92 -6.58
CA ASN A 39 -10.26 14.20 -5.19
C ASN A 39 -8.75 14.43 -5.04
N ILE A 40 -7.94 14.09 -6.04
CA ILE A 40 -6.47 14.27 -6.02
C ILE A 40 -6.10 15.69 -6.43
N ALA A 41 -5.09 16.27 -5.78
CA ALA A 41 -4.57 17.60 -6.13
C ALA A 41 -4.07 17.66 -7.58
N PRO A 42 -4.31 18.76 -8.33
CA PRO A 42 -4.91 20.02 -7.89
C PRO A 42 -6.44 20.05 -7.91
N ASN A 43 -7.11 19.01 -8.44
CA ASN A 43 -8.58 19.01 -8.57
C ASN A 43 -9.29 18.87 -7.21
N GLY A 44 -8.65 18.18 -6.27
CA GLY A 44 -9.10 18.04 -4.89
C GLY A 44 -7.97 18.24 -3.89
N LYS A 45 -8.12 17.67 -2.69
CA LYS A 45 -7.22 17.88 -1.55
C LYS A 45 -6.34 16.68 -1.22
N TRP A 46 -6.46 15.57 -1.93
CA TRP A 46 -5.67 14.37 -1.64
C TRP A 46 -4.27 14.51 -2.24
N GLU A 47 -3.29 14.62 -1.36
CA GLU A 47 -1.86 14.60 -1.69
C GLU A 47 -1.28 13.20 -1.49
N ASN A 48 -1.64 12.53 -0.38
CA ASN A 48 -1.21 11.17 -0.11
C ASN A 48 -2.08 10.15 -0.87
N THR A 49 -1.49 9.48 -1.84
CA THR A 49 -2.15 8.46 -2.67
C THR A 49 -1.81 7.02 -2.29
N CYS A 50 -1.11 6.78 -1.17
CA CYS A 50 -0.69 5.43 -0.74
C CYS A 50 -1.85 4.42 -0.74
N ALA A 51 -2.95 4.73 -0.05
CA ALA A 51 -4.10 3.84 0.02
C ALA A 51 -4.77 3.60 -1.34
N VAL A 52 -4.77 4.61 -2.21
CA VAL A 52 -5.33 4.54 -3.57
C VAL A 52 -4.46 3.64 -4.45
N ARG A 53 -3.12 3.80 -4.39
CA ARG A 53 -2.16 2.95 -5.10
C ARG A 53 -2.29 1.50 -4.67
N MET A 54 -2.37 1.23 -3.37
CA MET A 54 -2.57 -0.12 -2.87
C MET A 54 -3.92 -0.71 -3.27
N SER A 55 -5.00 0.09 -3.27
CA SER A 55 -6.31 -0.35 -3.76
C SER A 55 -6.27 -0.72 -5.25
N TYR A 56 -5.57 0.06 -6.08
CA TYR A 56 -5.33 -0.27 -7.48
C TYR A 56 -4.58 -1.59 -7.63
N ILE A 57 -3.49 -1.77 -6.89
CA ILE A 57 -2.68 -2.98 -6.90
C ILE A 57 -3.53 -4.20 -6.56
N LEU A 58 -4.34 -4.13 -5.50
CA LEU A 58 -5.24 -5.21 -5.08
C LEU A 58 -6.28 -5.54 -6.16
N ASN A 59 -6.96 -4.51 -6.67
CA ASN A 59 -7.94 -4.62 -7.75
C ASN A 59 -7.36 -5.33 -8.99
N LYS A 60 -6.16 -4.96 -9.42
CA LYS A 60 -5.51 -5.53 -10.62
C LYS A 60 -4.81 -6.87 -10.37
N SER A 61 -4.72 -7.34 -9.12
CA SER A 61 -4.05 -8.60 -8.76
C SER A 61 -5.02 -9.72 -8.36
N GLY A 62 -6.31 -9.55 -8.67
CA GLY A 62 -7.34 -10.55 -8.41
C GLY A 62 -7.99 -10.44 -7.03
N PHE A 63 -7.80 -9.31 -6.34
CA PHE A 63 -8.42 -9.03 -5.03
C PHE A 63 -9.24 -7.73 -5.11
N PRO A 64 -10.46 -7.77 -5.67
CA PRO A 64 -11.27 -6.59 -5.86
C PRO A 64 -11.69 -5.98 -4.52
N ILE A 65 -11.50 -4.66 -4.41
CA ILE A 65 -11.94 -3.87 -3.26
C ILE A 65 -13.46 -3.65 -3.36
N PRO A 66 -14.22 -3.96 -2.29
CA PRO A 66 -15.65 -3.73 -2.26
C PRO A 66 -15.96 -2.24 -2.05
N TYR A 67 -17.20 -1.85 -2.36
CA TYR A 67 -17.73 -0.59 -1.86
C TYR A 67 -17.82 -0.66 -0.33
N VAL A 68 -17.16 0.30 0.32
CA VAL A 68 -17.31 0.57 1.74
C VAL A 68 -17.69 2.02 1.92
N LYS A 69 -18.87 2.24 2.53
CA LYS A 69 -19.43 3.57 2.77
C LYS A 69 -18.41 4.45 3.50
N ASP A 70 -18.24 5.68 3.02
CA ASP A 70 -17.36 6.70 3.59
C ASP A 70 -15.86 6.34 3.69
N GLN A 71 -15.45 5.23 3.08
CA GLN A 71 -14.06 4.73 3.08
C GLN A 71 -13.51 4.49 1.68
N THR A 72 -14.40 4.27 0.70
CA THR A 72 -14.02 4.06 -0.70
C THR A 72 -14.68 5.05 -1.64
N VAL A 73 -13.99 5.35 -2.75
CA VAL A 73 -14.52 6.11 -3.89
C VAL A 73 -14.34 5.33 -5.19
N SER A 74 -15.13 5.66 -6.21
CA SER A 74 -15.11 4.96 -7.50
C SER A 74 -14.05 5.54 -8.45
N GLY A 75 -13.31 4.67 -9.14
CA GLY A 75 -12.52 5.03 -10.32
C GLY A 75 -13.38 5.16 -11.58
N ALA A 76 -12.79 5.62 -12.69
CA ALA A 76 -13.44 5.59 -14.01
C ALA A 76 -13.66 4.15 -14.50
N ASP A 77 -12.82 3.22 -14.03
CA ASP A 77 -12.89 1.79 -14.32
C ASP A 77 -13.96 1.04 -13.50
N ARG A 78 -14.84 1.77 -12.81
CA ARG A 78 -15.94 1.24 -11.98
C ARG A 78 -15.49 0.36 -10.81
N GLN A 79 -14.21 0.41 -10.42
CA GLN A 79 -13.70 -0.24 -9.22
C GLN A 79 -13.68 0.73 -8.03
N TRP A 80 -13.54 0.17 -6.82
CA TRP A 80 -13.52 0.94 -5.57
C TRP A 80 -12.11 1.09 -5.02
N TYR A 81 -11.86 2.23 -4.37
CA TYR A 81 -10.54 2.62 -3.90
C TYR A 81 -10.62 3.21 -2.49
N PHE A 82 -9.92 2.57 -1.54
CA PHE A 82 -9.66 3.19 -0.25
C PHE A 82 -8.76 4.41 -0.45
N PHE A 83 -9.09 5.49 0.26
CA PHE A 83 -8.32 6.74 0.20
C PHE A 83 -7.63 7.08 1.52
N ARG A 84 -7.81 6.27 2.56
CA ARG A 84 -7.10 6.39 3.84
C ARG A 84 -6.36 5.10 4.15
N VAL A 85 -5.09 5.23 4.53
CA VAL A 85 -4.22 4.08 4.86
C VAL A 85 -4.81 3.27 6.02
N LYS A 86 -5.32 3.93 7.06
CA LYS A 86 -5.96 3.27 8.21
C LYS A 86 -7.15 2.35 7.84
N ASP A 87 -7.97 2.77 6.87
CA ASP A 87 -9.17 2.00 6.47
C ASP A 87 -8.76 0.78 5.65
N LEU A 88 -7.79 0.94 4.74
CA LEU A 88 -7.22 -0.15 3.99
C LEU A 88 -6.64 -1.22 4.93
N ILE A 89 -5.88 -0.82 5.95
CA ILE A 89 -5.28 -1.75 6.91
C ILE A 89 -6.36 -2.48 7.71
N ALA A 90 -7.36 -1.75 8.20
CA ALA A 90 -8.47 -2.34 8.92
C ALA A 90 -9.21 -3.37 8.06
N TYR A 91 -9.42 -3.06 6.78
CA TYR A 91 -10.01 -3.98 5.81
C TYR A 91 -9.15 -5.23 5.59
N LEU A 92 -7.85 -5.07 5.28
CA LEU A 92 -6.95 -6.21 5.05
C LEU A 92 -6.84 -7.10 6.29
N THR A 93 -6.77 -6.51 7.49
CA THR A 93 -6.74 -7.25 8.76
C THR A 93 -8.03 -8.03 8.98
N LYS A 94 -9.19 -7.46 8.63
CA LYS A 94 -10.48 -8.14 8.72
C LYS A 94 -10.56 -9.36 7.79
N ILE A 95 -10.04 -9.25 6.56
CA ILE A 95 -10.18 -10.30 5.55
C ILE A 95 -9.07 -11.37 5.64
N TRP A 96 -7.84 -10.97 5.96
CA TRP A 96 -6.69 -11.89 6.00
C TRP A 96 -6.26 -12.29 7.41
N GLY A 97 -6.89 -11.72 8.44
CA GLY A 97 -6.49 -11.88 9.82
C GLY A 97 -5.24 -11.07 10.16
N LYS A 98 -4.63 -11.41 11.29
CA LYS A 98 -3.37 -10.81 11.74
C LYS A 98 -2.26 -10.96 10.68
N PRO A 99 -1.26 -10.06 10.66
CA PRO A 99 -0.08 -10.21 9.81
C PRO A 99 0.57 -11.57 10.04
N ASP A 100 1.16 -12.14 8.99
CA ASP A 100 1.92 -13.39 9.12
C ASP A 100 3.22 -13.14 9.90
N LEU A 101 3.81 -11.96 9.73
CA LEU A 101 4.96 -11.48 10.47
C LEU A 101 4.70 -10.06 10.95
N ARG A 102 5.10 -9.78 12.19
CA ARG A 102 5.09 -8.45 12.79
C ARG A 102 6.47 -8.18 13.38
N VAL A 103 7.31 -7.51 12.62
CA VAL A 103 8.70 -7.24 12.99
C VAL A 103 8.74 -5.94 13.77
N LYS A 104 9.19 -6.00 15.02
CA LYS A 104 9.38 -4.82 15.88
C LYS A 104 10.72 -4.16 15.53
N PHE A 105 10.74 -2.84 15.37
CA PHE A 105 11.91 -2.06 14.96
C PHE A 105 12.63 -2.70 13.76
N PRO A 106 11.96 -2.81 12.60
CA PRO A 106 12.49 -3.59 11.48
C PRO A 106 13.80 -2.97 10.95
N PRO A 107 14.87 -3.76 10.80
CA PRO A 107 16.20 -3.28 10.44
C PRO A 107 16.32 -3.01 8.92
N PRO A 108 17.42 -2.35 8.49
CA PRO A 108 17.78 -2.24 7.08
C PRO A 108 17.77 -3.59 6.36
N GLY A 109 17.36 -3.59 5.10
CA GLY A 109 17.31 -4.81 4.28
C GLY A 109 16.22 -5.83 4.68
N GLY A 110 15.33 -5.48 5.61
CA GLY A 110 14.12 -6.25 5.91
C GLY A 110 14.28 -7.42 6.89
N GLY A 111 15.50 -7.81 7.26
CA GLY A 111 15.77 -8.82 8.29
C GLY A 111 14.98 -10.13 8.06
N GLU A 112 14.06 -10.45 8.98
CA GLU A 112 13.19 -11.63 8.93
C GLU A 112 12.28 -11.71 7.68
N LEU A 113 12.14 -10.60 6.95
CA LEU A 113 11.36 -10.51 5.71
C LEU A 113 12.17 -10.90 4.47
N ALA A 114 13.48 -11.14 4.59
CA ALA A 114 14.33 -11.58 3.49
C ALA A 114 13.77 -12.87 2.85
N GLY A 115 13.76 -12.90 1.52
CA GLY A 115 13.21 -13.98 0.70
C GLY A 115 11.67 -14.09 0.69
N LYS A 116 10.94 -13.27 1.45
CA LYS A 116 9.47 -13.29 1.50
C LYS A 116 8.90 -12.15 0.67
N LYS A 117 7.82 -12.42 -0.06
CA LYS A 117 7.19 -11.48 -0.97
C LYS A 117 5.77 -11.17 -0.51
N GLY A 118 5.40 -9.90 -0.45
CA GLY A 118 4.05 -9.57 -0.03
C GLY A 118 3.77 -8.10 0.24
N ILE A 119 2.68 -7.87 0.96
CA ILE A 119 2.27 -6.53 1.40
C ILE A 119 2.93 -6.26 2.75
N ILE A 120 3.55 -5.09 2.87
CA ILE A 120 4.10 -4.58 4.12
C ILE A 120 3.42 -3.27 4.49
N LEU A 121 3.04 -3.16 5.75
CA LEU A 121 2.63 -1.92 6.39
C LEU A 121 3.67 -1.53 7.42
N PHE A 122 4.29 -0.38 7.22
CA PHE A 122 5.15 0.27 8.20
C PHE A 122 4.30 1.16 9.12
N GLU A 123 4.36 0.92 10.42
CA GLU A 123 3.85 1.84 11.45
C GLU A 123 4.96 2.81 11.84
N ILE A 124 4.86 4.06 11.37
CA ILE A 124 5.94 5.04 11.46
C ILE A 124 5.57 6.11 12.49
N ALA A 125 6.44 6.33 13.47
CA ALA A 125 6.36 7.41 14.43
C ALA A 125 7.01 8.69 13.88
N GLY A 126 6.43 9.84 14.25
CA GLY A 126 6.94 11.17 13.88
C GLY A 126 6.29 11.77 12.63
N TRP A 127 5.42 11.04 11.94
CA TRP A 127 4.62 11.58 10.83
C TRP A 127 3.37 12.27 11.37
N SER A 128 3.10 13.49 10.87
CA SER A 128 1.93 14.29 11.27
C SER A 128 0.73 14.06 10.35
N ASP A 129 0.96 13.58 9.13
CA ASP A 129 -0.02 13.45 8.06
C ASP A 129 -0.50 12.00 7.84
N ALA A 130 0.26 11.01 8.29
CA ALA A 130 -0.12 9.60 8.22
C ALA A 130 0.44 8.78 9.40
N GLY A 131 -0.29 7.75 9.81
CA GLY A 131 0.18 6.81 10.85
C GLY A 131 1.14 5.72 10.34
N GLY A 132 1.57 5.80 9.09
CA GLY A 132 2.39 4.77 8.46
C GLY A 132 2.33 4.76 6.93
N HIS A 133 2.98 3.75 6.33
CA HIS A 133 3.07 3.55 4.87
C HIS A 133 2.80 2.09 4.48
N ALA A 134 1.94 1.87 3.50
CA ALA A 134 1.67 0.55 2.95
C ALA A 134 2.32 0.40 1.57
N THR A 135 3.08 -0.68 1.38
CA THR A 135 3.77 -0.98 0.12
C THR A 135 3.86 -2.49 -0.16
N LEU A 136 4.48 -2.85 -1.29
CA LEU A 136 4.87 -4.22 -1.62
C LEU A 136 6.37 -4.38 -1.35
N TRP A 137 6.74 -5.49 -0.74
CA TRP A 137 8.12 -5.89 -0.51
C TRP A 137 8.44 -7.13 -1.35
N ASN A 138 9.59 -7.11 -2.05
CA ASN A 138 9.97 -8.17 -2.99
C ASN A 138 10.85 -9.29 -2.42
N GLY A 139 11.19 -9.24 -1.13
CA GLY A 139 12.07 -10.22 -0.50
C GLY A 139 13.56 -9.97 -0.69
N ASN A 140 13.94 -9.08 -1.58
CA ASN A 140 15.31 -8.91 -2.07
C ASN A 140 15.83 -7.48 -1.88
N GLY A 141 15.43 -6.80 -0.81
CA GLY A 141 15.96 -5.49 -0.46
C GLY A 141 15.14 -4.29 -0.96
N ASP A 142 14.01 -4.51 -1.64
CA ASP A 142 13.31 -3.40 -2.29
C ASP A 142 11.77 -3.42 -2.12
N CYS A 143 11.20 -2.22 -2.12
CA CYS A 143 9.77 -1.96 -2.13
C CYS A 143 9.39 -1.29 -3.44
N TYR A 144 8.18 -1.52 -3.95
CA TYR A 144 7.83 -0.96 -5.27
C TYR A 144 7.91 0.58 -5.33
N ASP A 145 7.77 1.24 -4.19
CA ASP A 145 7.95 2.68 -4.05
C ASP A 145 9.11 3.06 -3.12
N HIS A 146 8.92 2.91 -1.80
CA HIS A 146 9.92 3.21 -0.78
C HIS A 146 9.71 2.31 0.42
N CYS A 147 10.80 1.70 0.89
CA CYS A 147 10.79 0.97 2.15
C CYS A 147 11.10 1.91 3.31
N TYR A 148 10.31 1.83 4.38
CA TYR A 148 10.53 2.61 5.59
C TYR A 148 11.09 1.74 6.72
N PHE A 149 12.20 1.05 6.46
CA PHE A 149 12.97 0.36 7.49
C PHE A 149 13.74 1.37 8.36
N ASN A 150 14.20 0.97 9.55
CA ASN A 150 14.99 1.87 10.39
C ASN A 150 16.43 1.96 9.85
N GLU A 151 16.63 2.85 8.88
CA GLU A 151 17.95 3.17 8.33
C GLU A 151 18.74 4.10 9.27
N PRO A 152 20.09 4.00 9.33
CA PRO A 152 20.91 4.84 10.22
C PRO A 152 20.71 6.35 10.02
N GLU A 153 20.43 6.78 8.79
CA GLU A 153 20.23 8.19 8.42
C GLU A 153 18.75 8.63 8.45
N ALA A 154 17.81 7.73 8.74
CA ALA A 154 16.39 8.04 8.73
C ALA A 154 16.01 9.01 9.86
N ARG A 155 15.24 10.05 9.53
CA ARG A 155 14.65 10.99 10.51
C ARG A 155 13.24 10.58 10.95
N TYR A 156 12.97 9.28 10.93
CA TYR A 156 11.73 8.67 11.38
C TYR A 156 12.05 7.40 12.16
N THR A 157 11.09 6.90 12.94
CA THR A 157 11.23 5.61 13.61
C THR A 157 10.07 4.72 13.23
N THR A 158 10.37 3.58 12.63
CA THR A 158 9.38 2.56 12.33
C THR A 158 9.27 1.62 13.52
N ASN A 159 8.13 1.65 14.20
CA ASN A 159 7.87 0.82 15.37
C ASN A 159 7.63 -0.64 14.97
N TYR A 160 6.86 -0.84 13.91
CA TYR A 160 6.48 -2.16 13.43
C TYR A 160 6.41 -2.22 11.91
N ALA A 161 6.85 -3.34 11.34
CA ALA A 161 6.48 -3.77 10.00
C ALA A 161 5.50 -4.94 10.10
N ASN A 162 4.25 -4.71 9.68
CA ASN A 162 3.21 -5.73 9.59
C ASN A 162 3.19 -6.30 8.18
N PHE A 163 3.40 -7.59 8.03
CA PHE A 163 3.63 -8.22 6.75
C PHE A 163 2.66 -9.38 6.48
N TRP A 164 2.07 -9.36 5.29
CA TRP A 164 1.26 -10.44 4.74
C TRP A 164 1.92 -11.00 3.49
N VAL A 165 2.32 -12.26 3.54
CA VAL A 165 2.85 -13.03 2.40
C VAL A 165 1.77 -13.10 1.32
N LEU A 166 2.16 -12.77 0.09
CA LEU A 166 1.35 -12.97 -1.10
C LEU A 166 1.75 -14.27 -1.81
N ARG A 167 0.84 -14.76 -2.67
CA ARG A 167 1.03 -16.01 -3.41
C ARG A 167 2.01 -15.88 -4.56
#